data_AF-A0A959ENY8-F1
#
_entry.id   AF-A0A959ENY8-F1
#
_cell.length_a   1.000
_cell.length_b   1.000
_cell.length_c   1.000
_cell.angle_alpha   90.00
_cell.angle_beta   90.00
_cell.angle_gamma   90.00
#
_symmetry.space_group_name_H-M   'P 1'
#
loop_
_entity.id
_entity.type
_entity.pdbx_description
1 polymer ?
#
loop_
_entity_poly.entity_id
_entity_poly.type
_entity_poly.pdbx_seq_one_letter_code
_entity_poly.pdbx_strand_id
1 'polypeptide(L)' 'MAVSFRHPDAKKFKFRELKVYASTEWLADNKKKYRQVFDRYDTTYIYAELSFYNKLFDEEDWEIEVE' A
#
# COMPACT_ATOMS: atom_id res chain seq x y z
N MET A 1 17.51 37.71 -9.24
CA MET A 1 16.20 37.09 -8.92
C MET A 1 16.37 35.58 -9.07
N ALA A 2 16.46 34.85 -7.96
CA ALA A 2 16.53 33.39 -8.01
C ALA A 2 15.13 32.87 -8.36
N VAL A 3 15.00 32.21 -9.51
CA VAL A 3 13.75 31.57 -9.92
C VAL A 3 13.59 30.31 -9.07
N SER A 4 12.69 30.35 -8.10
CA SER A 4 12.30 29.17 -7.32
C SER A 4 11.46 28.26 -8.20
N PHE A 5 12.11 27.24 -8.77
CA PHE A 5 11.42 26.14 -9.42
C PHE A 5 10.61 25.38 -8.37
N ARG A 6 9.30 25.66 -8.28
CA ARG A 6 8.37 24.81 -7.54
C ARG A 6 8.44 23.41 -8.16
N HIS A 7 9.16 22.52 -7.49
CA HIS A 7 9.10 21.11 -7.83
C HIS A 7 7.65 20.67 -7.55
N PRO A 8 7.01 19.92 -8.48
CA PRO A 8 5.69 19.36 -8.22
C PRO A 8 5.79 18.60 -6.90
N ASP A 9 4.90 18.95 -5.96
CA ASP A 9 4.95 18.55 -4.55
C ASP A 9 5.55 17.15 -4.40
N ALA A 10 6.77 17.08 -3.88
CA ALA A 10 7.49 15.82 -3.79
C ALA A 10 6.66 14.90 -2.90
N LYS A 11 5.97 13.91 -3.51
CA LYS A 11 5.10 12.97 -2.78
C LYS A 11 5.83 12.47 -1.53
N LYS A 12 5.24 12.74 -0.37
CA LYS A 12 5.77 12.42 0.97
C LYS A 12 5.89 10.91 1.23
N PHE A 13 5.31 10.11 0.34
CA PHE A 13 5.41 8.66 0.35
C PHE A 13 5.81 8.11 -1.00
N LYS A 14 6.31 6.87 -0.98
CA LYS A 14 6.59 6.08 -2.18
C LYS A 14 5.81 4.79 -2.11
N PHE A 15 4.92 4.56 -3.08
CA PHE A 15 4.21 3.29 -3.23
C PHE A 15 5.22 2.13 -3.30
N ARG A 16 4.94 1.05 -2.57
CA ARG A 16 5.75 -0.16 -2.58
C ARG A 16 4.99 -1.31 -3.21
N GLU A 17 3.85 -1.69 -2.64
CA GLU A 17 3.06 -2.82 -3.10
C GLU A 17 1.61 -2.72 -2.61
N LEU A 18 0.69 -3.28 -3.41
CA LEU A 18 -0.68 -3.57 -3.02
C LEU A 18 -0.92 -5.04 -3.31
N LYS A 19 -1.18 -5.82 -2.27
CA LYS A 19 -1.44 -7.25 -2.38
C LYS A 19 -2.87 -7.53 -1.98
N VAL A 20 -3.54 -8.40 -2.71
CA VAL A 20 -4.93 -8.77 -2.43
C VAL A 20 -5.06 -10.29 -2.26
N TYR A 21 -5.96 -10.69 -1.37
CA TYR A 21 -6.17 -12.10 -1.00
C TYR A 21 -7.62 -12.34 -0.60
N ALA A 22 -8.08 -13.59 -0.73
CA ALA A 22 -9.47 -13.98 -0.43
C ALA A 22 -9.66 -14.74 0.90
N SER A 23 -8.58 -15.22 1.53
CA SER A 23 -8.66 -15.93 2.81
C SER A 23 -7.65 -15.36 3.80
N THR A 24 -8.08 -15.21 5.05
CA THR A 24 -7.23 -14.85 6.20
C THR A 24 -6.45 -16.05 6.74
N GLU A 25 -6.63 -17.24 6.16
CA GLU A 25 -5.88 -18.42 6.52
C GLU A 25 -4.42 -18.27 6.10
N TRP A 26 -3.52 -18.53 7.06
CA TRP A 26 -2.09 -18.58 6.83
C TRP A 26 -1.73 -19.97 6.32
N LEU A 27 -1.06 -20.05 5.18
CA LEU A 27 -0.46 -21.31 4.75
C LEU A 27 0.75 -21.60 5.64
N ALA A 28 1.19 -22.87 5.64
CA ALA A 28 2.47 -23.26 6.22
C ALA A 28 3.56 -22.27 5.77
N ASP A 29 4.42 -21.86 6.71
CA ASP A 29 5.44 -20.80 6.54
C ASP A 29 4.91 -19.35 6.65
N ASN A 30 3.75 -19.10 7.29
CA ASN A 30 3.16 -17.76 7.46
C ASN A 30 2.98 -17.00 6.13
N LYS A 31 2.70 -17.72 5.04
CA LYS A 31 2.48 -17.12 3.72
C LYS A 31 0.99 -17.03 3.42
N LYS A 32 0.50 -15.80 3.20
CA LYS A 32 -0.82 -15.59 2.61
C LYS A 32 -0.78 -15.91 1.12
N LYS A 33 -1.87 -16.48 0.61
CA LYS A 33 -2.02 -16.73 -0.83
C LYS A 33 -2.57 -15.49 -1.53
N TYR A 34 -1.66 -14.61 -1.95
CA TYR A 34 -2.01 -13.44 -2.77
C TYR A 34 -2.46 -13.86 -4.15
N ARG A 35 -3.47 -13.19 -4.70
CA ARG A 35 -4.07 -13.48 -6.01
C ARG A 35 -4.43 -12.17 -6.69
N GLN A 36 -4.54 -12.18 -8.02
CA GLN A 36 -5.04 -11.03 -8.80
C GLN A 36 -6.39 -11.32 -9.46
N VAL A 37 -6.73 -12.60 -9.61
CA VAL A 37 -7.95 -13.07 -10.26
C VAL A 37 -8.76 -13.86 -9.24
N PHE A 38 -10.05 -13.56 -9.18
CA PHE A 38 -11.01 -14.12 -8.24
C PHE A 38 -12.19 -14.71 -9.00
N ASP A 39 -12.69 -15.84 -8.54
CA ASP A 39 -13.93 -16.41 -9.05
C ASP A 39 -15.12 -15.73 -8.36
N ARG A 40 -16.08 -15.26 -9.17
CA ARG A 40 -17.26 -14.55 -8.69
C ARG A 40 -18.19 -15.40 -7.82
N TYR A 41 -18.13 -16.73 -7.92
CA TYR A 41 -18.99 -17.65 -7.19
C TYR A 41 -18.33 -18.17 -5.90
N ASP A 42 -17.00 -18.28 -5.86
CA ASP A 42 -16.27 -18.73 -4.68
C ASP A 42 -15.79 -17.59 -3.77
N THR A 43 -15.60 -16.38 -4.30
CA THR A 43 -14.98 -15.29 -3.53
C THR A 43 -16.02 -14.53 -2.71
N THR A 44 -16.00 -14.71 -1.39
CA THR A 44 -16.90 -13.99 -0.47
C THR A 44 -16.36 -12.60 -0.11
N TYR A 45 -15.05 -12.49 0.12
CA TYR A 45 -14.38 -11.25 0.49
C TYR A 45 -13.06 -11.10 -0.27
N ILE A 46 -12.70 -9.87 -0.58
CA ILE A 46 -11.37 -9.50 -1.08
C ILE A 46 -10.75 -8.58 -0.04
N TYR A 47 -9.67 -9.04 0.57
CA TYR A 47 -8.85 -8.27 1.49
C TYR A 47 -7.67 -7.66 0.73
N ALA A 48 -7.20 -6.50 1.20
CA ALA A 48 -6.09 -5.79 0.63
C ALA A 48 -5.05 -5.41 1.70
N GLU A 49 -3.78 -5.53 1.35
CA GLU A 49 -2.64 -5.05 2.10
C GLU A 49 -1.89 -4.02 1.26
N LEU A 50 -1.92 -2.77 1.71
CA LEU A 50 -1.17 -1.68 1.11
C LEU A 50 0.14 -1.48 1.89
N SER A 51 1.24 -1.35 1.16
CA SER A 51 2.54 -0.97 1.71
C SER A 51 3.11 0.20 0.93
N PHE A 52 3.72 1.14 1.65
CA PHE A 52 4.43 2.29 1.10
C PHE A 52 5.57 2.67 2.05
N TYR A 53 6.52 3.44 1.52
CA TYR A 53 7.59 4.02 2.31
C TYR A 53 7.22 5.46 2.69
N ASN A 54 7.25 5.78 3.98
CA ASN A 54 7.27 7.15 4.47
C ASN A 54 8.65 7.77 4.14
N LYS A 55 8.69 8.90 3.44
CA LYS A 55 9.95 9.62 3.21
C LYS A 55 10.33 10.55 4.35
N LEU A 56 9.37 10.96 5.18
CA LEU A 56 9.54 11.90 6.29
C LEU A 56 9.64 11.18 7.64
N PHE A 57 9.99 9.89 7.65
CA PHE A 57 9.89 9.05 8.85
C PHE A 57 10.75 9.51 10.04
N ASP A 58 11.80 10.29 9.77
CA ASP A 58 12.68 10.91 10.77
C ASP A 58 12.55 12.45 10.82
N GLU A 59 11.72 13.05 9.96
CA GLU A 59 11.62 14.52 9.85
C GLU A 59 10.42 15.07 10.64
N GLU A 60 9.25 14.45 10.51
CA GLU A 60 8.00 14.93 11.11
C GLU A 60 7.05 13.77 11.40
N ASP A 61 6.23 13.90 12.45
CA ASP A 61 5.09 12.99 12.68
C ASP A 61 4.15 13.01 11.47
N TRP A 62 3.89 11.83 10.91
CA TRP A 62 3.10 11.70 9.70
C TRP A 62 1.77 11.00 9.98
N GLU A 63 0.68 11.77 9.94
CA GLU A 63 -0.67 11.22 9.87
C GLU A 63 -1.03 10.92 8.41
N ILE A 64 -1.43 9.67 8.14
CA ILE A 64 -1.90 9.24 6.83
C ILE A 64 -3.41 9.04 6.86
N GLU A 65 -4.11 9.74 5.98
CA GLU A 65 -5.50 9.45 5.65
C GLU A 65 -5.55 8.46 4.48
N VAL A 66 -6.26 7.36 4.67
CA VAL A 66 -6.55 6.38 3.62
C VAL A 66 -8.01 6.60 3.21
N GLU A 67 -8.22 7.29 2.08
CA GLU A 67 -9.54 7.45 1.44
C GLU A 67 -9.90 6.28 0.52
#